data_AF-A0A970BTR3-F1
#
_entry.id   AF-A0A970BTR3-F1
#
_cell.length_a   1.000
_cell.length_b   1.000
_cell.length_c   1.000
_cell.angle_alpha   90.00
_cell.angle_beta   90.00
_cell.angle_gamma   90.00
#
_symmetry.space_group_name_H-M   'P 1'
#
loop_
_entity.id
_entity.type
_entity.pdbx_description
1 polymer ?
#
loop_
_entity_poly.entity_id
_entity_poly.type
_entity_poly.pdbx_seq_one_letter_code
_entity_poly.pdbx_strand_id
1 'polypeptide(L)'
;PDRFPAWIARARLEVLGEEDSQEQVLCQDAATLVYLANQNTITLHTWLSRRDRPQHPDRLAFDLDPSGVGFDAVRQGAWALREMLGGLGLEPFVMTTGSRGLHVVVPLDRSATFDETRAFARAVAEALAEREPECYTVQMRKAQRGQRVFIDYMRNGYAQTAVAPYSLRAKPGAPVATPLDWEELADERLGPQSYTIDNLIRRIEERGDPWRGMDERAAAVQGPAERFREAGR
;
A
#
# COMPACT_ATOMS: atom_id res chain seq x y z
N PRO A 1 -20.85 -5.24 -14.46
CA PRO A 1 -21.66 -6.09 -15.37
C PRO A 1 -22.91 -6.62 -14.65
N ASP A 2 -24.05 -6.63 -15.32
CA ASP A 2 -25.33 -7.09 -14.74
C ASP A 2 -25.30 -8.58 -14.35
N ARG A 3 -24.35 -9.34 -14.89
CA ARG A 3 -24.02 -10.71 -14.47
C ARG A 3 -22.52 -10.99 -14.56
N PHE A 4 -21.95 -11.52 -13.48
CA PHE A 4 -20.66 -12.21 -13.51
C PHE A 4 -20.87 -13.69 -13.85
N PRO A 5 -19.90 -14.35 -14.52
CA PRO A 5 -19.90 -15.81 -14.65
C PRO A 5 -20.03 -16.49 -13.29
N ALA A 6 -20.82 -17.57 -13.22
CA ALA A 6 -21.14 -18.27 -11.96
C ALA A 6 -19.91 -18.87 -11.26
N TRP A 7 -18.82 -19.11 -11.99
CA TRP A 7 -17.57 -19.64 -11.45
C TRP A 7 -16.71 -18.57 -10.74
N ILE A 8 -17.02 -17.28 -10.91
CA ILE A 8 -16.30 -16.20 -10.24
C ILE A 8 -16.86 -16.03 -8.82
N ALA A 9 -16.01 -16.30 -7.84
CA ALA A 9 -16.32 -16.09 -6.44
C ALA A 9 -16.49 -14.60 -6.13
N ARG A 10 -17.49 -14.28 -5.30
CA ARG A 10 -17.86 -12.92 -4.91
C ARG A 10 -18.19 -12.87 -3.42
N ALA A 11 -17.96 -11.74 -2.79
CA ALA A 11 -18.36 -11.47 -1.42
C ALA A 11 -19.23 -10.23 -1.35
N ARG A 12 -20.36 -10.32 -0.65
CA ARG A 12 -21.21 -9.17 -0.33
C ARG A 12 -20.67 -8.54 0.95
N LEU A 13 -20.11 -7.34 0.86
CA LEU A 13 -19.53 -6.61 1.98
C LEU A 13 -20.35 -5.35 2.25
N GLU A 14 -20.70 -5.10 3.50
CA GLU A 14 -21.32 -3.85 3.91
C GLU A 14 -20.30 -2.72 3.79
N VAL A 15 -20.64 -1.61 3.13
CA VAL A 15 -19.78 -0.42 3.10
C VAL A 15 -20.37 0.58 4.08
N LEU A 16 -19.59 0.95 5.11
CA LEU A 16 -20.05 1.86 6.16
C LEU A 16 -20.51 3.20 5.55
N GLY A 17 -21.77 3.56 5.78
CA GLY A 17 -22.37 4.81 5.30
C GLY A 17 -23.25 4.69 4.05
N GLU A 18 -23.36 3.50 3.46
CA GLU A 18 -24.36 3.17 2.44
C GLU A 18 -25.36 2.18 3.05
N GLU A 19 -26.67 2.36 2.83
CA GLU A 19 -27.68 1.33 3.19
C GLU A 19 -27.48 0.03 2.38
N ASP A 20 -26.69 0.11 1.29
CA ASP A 20 -26.40 -0.98 0.39
C ASP A 20 -25.01 -1.58 0.64
N SER A 21 -24.98 -2.90 0.75
CA SER A 21 -23.78 -3.71 0.62
C SER A 21 -23.27 -3.73 -0.82
N GLN A 22 -21.96 -3.73 -1.01
CA GLN A 22 -21.33 -3.87 -2.32
C GLN A 22 -20.87 -5.31 -2.57
N GLU A 23 -21.09 -5.79 -3.80
CA GLU A 23 -20.58 -7.09 -4.23
C GLU A 23 -19.16 -6.94 -4.78
N GLN A 24 -18.20 -7.56 -4.10
CA GLN A 24 -16.78 -7.53 -4.45
C GLN A 24 -16.36 -8.84 -5.12
N VAL A 25 -15.58 -8.73 -6.20
CA VAL A 25 -14.98 -9.90 -6.87
C VAL A 25 -13.82 -10.45 -6.04
N LEU A 26 -13.77 -11.76 -5.87
CA LEU A 26 -12.67 -12.45 -5.21
C LEU A 26 -11.79 -13.15 -6.26
N CYS A 27 -10.74 -12.45 -6.69
CA CYS A 27 -9.76 -12.99 -7.63
C CYS A 27 -8.84 -14.01 -6.91
N GLN A 28 -9.23 -15.28 -6.93
CA GLN A 28 -8.53 -16.38 -6.23
C GLN A 28 -7.77 -17.31 -7.16
N ASP A 29 -7.87 -17.11 -8.48
CA ASP A 29 -7.23 -17.95 -9.48
C ASP A 29 -6.90 -17.16 -10.76
N ALA A 30 -6.04 -17.75 -11.59
CA ALA A 30 -5.58 -17.16 -12.84
C ALA A 30 -6.72 -16.95 -13.85
N ALA A 31 -7.74 -17.83 -13.87
CA ALA A 31 -8.87 -17.70 -14.78
C ALA A 31 -9.69 -16.43 -14.48
N THR A 32 -9.91 -16.13 -13.19
CA THR A 32 -10.57 -14.91 -12.73
C THR A 32 -9.76 -13.69 -13.12
N LEU A 33 -8.43 -13.74 -12.96
CA LEU A 33 -7.55 -12.64 -13.36
C LEU A 33 -7.62 -12.36 -14.87
N VAL A 34 -7.57 -13.40 -15.70
CA VAL A 34 -7.72 -13.29 -17.17
C VAL A 34 -9.10 -12.73 -17.54
N TYR A 35 -10.16 -13.19 -16.86
CA TYR A 35 -11.49 -12.64 -17.06
C TYR A 35 -11.54 -11.14 -16.74
N LEU A 36 -10.97 -10.71 -15.62
CA LEU A 36 -10.94 -9.29 -15.25
C LEU A 36 -10.19 -8.46 -16.32
N ALA A 37 -9.07 -8.95 -16.82
CA ALA A 37 -8.35 -8.32 -17.93
C ALA A 37 -9.23 -8.22 -19.19
N ASN A 38 -9.96 -9.28 -19.52
CA ASN A 38 -10.93 -9.29 -20.64
C ASN A 38 -12.12 -8.33 -20.42
N GLN A 39 -12.39 -7.88 -19.19
CA GLN A 39 -13.33 -6.80 -18.88
C GLN A 39 -12.69 -5.41 -18.95
N ASN A 40 -11.54 -5.27 -19.62
CA ASN A 40 -10.72 -4.05 -19.70
C ASN A 40 -10.14 -3.58 -18.35
N THR A 41 -10.00 -4.48 -17.37
CA THR A 41 -9.34 -4.14 -16.11
C THR A 41 -7.84 -4.00 -16.34
N ILE A 42 -7.30 -2.80 -16.18
CA ILE A 42 -5.86 -2.53 -16.24
C ILE A 42 -5.25 -2.53 -14.83
N THR A 43 -5.89 -1.83 -13.90
CA THR A 43 -5.38 -1.67 -12.53
C THR A 43 -6.29 -2.35 -11.54
N LEU A 44 -5.72 -3.26 -10.76
CA LEU A 44 -6.38 -3.94 -9.66
C LEU A 44 -6.12 -3.17 -8.36
N HIS A 45 -7.19 -2.98 -7.61
CA HIS A 45 -7.17 -2.36 -6.30
C HIS A 45 -7.77 -3.34 -5.31
N THR A 46 -7.08 -3.58 -4.19
CA THR A 46 -7.51 -4.51 -3.15
C THR A 46 -7.78 -3.76 -1.86
N TRP A 47 -8.71 -4.30 -1.08
CA TRP A 47 -8.87 -3.92 0.32
C TRP A 47 -7.61 -4.30 1.11
N LEU A 48 -7.44 -3.70 2.28
CA LEU A 48 -6.37 -4.04 3.24
C LEU A 48 -6.83 -5.10 4.26
N SER A 49 -7.90 -5.82 3.96
CA SER A 49 -8.47 -6.89 4.79
C SER A 49 -8.96 -8.04 3.91
N ARG A 50 -9.17 -9.20 4.52
CA ARG A 50 -9.71 -10.39 3.87
C ARG A 50 -11.20 -10.56 4.15
N ARG A 51 -11.91 -11.23 3.23
CA ARG A 51 -13.37 -11.40 3.24
C ARG A 51 -13.95 -11.99 4.54
N ASP A 52 -13.18 -12.83 5.23
CA ASP A 52 -13.59 -13.54 6.44
C ASP A 52 -13.58 -12.65 7.69
N ARG A 53 -12.76 -11.58 7.70
CA ARG A 53 -12.79 -10.55 8.76
C ARG A 53 -12.60 -9.17 8.11
N PRO A 54 -13.62 -8.66 7.41
CA PRO A 54 -13.47 -7.47 6.57
C PRO A 54 -13.18 -6.20 7.37
N GLN A 55 -13.51 -6.15 8.67
CA GLN A 55 -13.26 -5.00 9.56
C GLN A 55 -11.87 -5.03 10.23
N HIS A 56 -11.12 -6.11 10.04
CA HIS A 56 -9.81 -6.34 10.66
C HIS A 56 -8.73 -6.44 9.58
N PRO A 57 -7.95 -5.36 9.36
CA PRO A 57 -6.95 -5.33 8.31
C PRO A 57 -5.85 -6.37 8.53
N ASP A 58 -5.41 -6.98 7.44
CA ASP A 58 -4.19 -7.80 7.39
C ASP A 58 -2.99 -7.00 6.88
N ARG A 59 -3.19 -5.70 6.56
CA ARG A 59 -2.14 -4.79 6.09
C ARG A 59 -2.33 -3.38 6.64
N LEU A 60 -1.22 -2.76 7.01
CA LEU A 60 -1.06 -1.32 7.23
C LEU A 60 -0.28 -0.76 6.03
N ALA A 61 -0.69 0.37 5.46
CA ALA A 61 -0.05 0.96 4.28
C ALA A 61 0.16 2.48 4.41
N PHE A 62 1.31 2.95 3.93
CA PHE A 62 1.63 4.36 3.75
C PHE A 62 1.90 4.60 2.26
N ASP A 63 1.16 5.52 1.64
CA ASP A 63 1.36 5.91 0.23
C ASP A 63 2.13 7.24 0.18
N LEU A 64 3.40 7.18 -0.26
CA LEU A 64 4.31 8.31 -0.29
C LEU A 64 4.30 8.91 -1.69
N ASP A 65 3.70 10.09 -1.78
CA ASP A 65 3.38 10.73 -3.05
C ASP A 65 4.12 12.07 -3.17
N PRO A 66 4.98 12.27 -4.19
CA PRO A 66 5.72 13.52 -4.31
C PRO A 66 4.78 14.67 -4.70
N SER A 67 4.94 15.82 -4.03
CA SER A 67 4.34 17.11 -4.41
C SER A 67 5.44 18.11 -4.69
N GLY A 68 5.70 18.41 -5.96
CA GLY A 68 6.72 19.39 -6.36
C GLY A 68 8.18 18.96 -6.10
N VAL A 69 8.41 17.72 -5.66
CA VAL A 69 9.73 17.14 -5.38
C VAL A 69 9.98 15.90 -6.24
N GLY A 70 11.25 15.51 -6.35
CA GLY A 70 11.69 14.31 -7.07
C GLY A 70 11.44 13.00 -6.31
N PHE A 71 11.66 11.88 -6.99
CA PHE A 71 11.50 10.54 -6.43
C PHE A 71 12.51 10.23 -5.30
N ASP A 72 13.67 10.90 -5.28
CA ASP A 72 14.65 10.74 -4.19
C ASP A 72 14.10 11.14 -2.82
N ALA A 73 13.30 12.20 -2.76
CA ALA A 73 12.63 12.59 -1.51
C ALA A 73 11.64 11.50 -1.05
N VAL A 74 10.99 10.82 -2.00
CA VAL A 74 10.08 9.69 -1.70
C VAL A 74 10.86 8.49 -1.15
N ARG A 75 12.03 8.18 -1.72
CA ARG A 75 12.93 7.14 -1.21
C ARG A 75 13.34 7.43 0.23
N GLN A 76 13.78 8.66 0.52
CA GLN A 76 14.17 9.08 1.86
C GLN A 76 13.03 8.91 2.86
N GLY A 77 11.81 9.31 2.48
CA GLY A 77 10.62 9.09 3.30
C GLY A 77 10.31 7.61 3.55
N ALA A 78 10.51 6.74 2.54
CA ALA A 78 10.29 5.31 2.70
C ALA A 78 11.30 4.68 3.66
N TRP A 79 12.58 5.08 3.59
CA TRP A 79 13.61 4.67 4.55
C TRP A 79 13.30 5.17 5.97
N ALA A 80 12.90 6.43 6.13
CA ALA A 80 12.52 6.95 7.43
C ALA A 80 11.34 6.17 8.06
N LEU A 81 10.32 5.83 7.27
CA LEU A 81 9.24 4.96 7.73
C LEU A 81 9.73 3.54 8.06
N ARG A 82 10.63 2.97 7.26
CA ARG A 82 11.23 1.66 7.56
C ARG A 82 11.87 1.66 8.94
N GLU A 83 12.70 2.65 9.23
CA GLU A 83 13.40 2.78 10.50
C GLU A 83 12.44 2.98 11.67
N MET A 84 11.46 3.88 11.53
CA MET A 84 10.48 4.14 12.59
C MET A 84 9.64 2.89 12.90
N LEU A 85 9.12 2.21 11.88
CA LEU A 85 8.30 1.01 12.04
C LEU A 85 9.14 -0.17 12.56
N GLY A 86 10.37 -0.33 12.05
CA GLY A 86 11.32 -1.35 12.51
C GLY A 86 11.71 -1.15 13.97
N GLY A 87 11.96 0.09 14.40
CA GLY A 87 12.21 0.43 15.81
C GLY A 87 11.02 0.11 16.73
N LEU A 88 9.81 0.06 16.18
CA LEU A 88 8.61 -0.38 16.88
C LEU A 88 8.37 -1.90 16.79
N GLY A 89 9.26 -2.67 16.17
CA GLY A 89 9.14 -4.12 16.03
C GLY A 89 8.16 -4.59 14.95
N LEU A 90 7.84 -3.73 13.98
CA LEU A 90 7.09 -4.08 12.78
C LEU A 90 8.05 -4.32 11.62
N GLU A 91 7.72 -5.22 10.69
CA GLU A 91 8.54 -5.50 9.51
C GLU A 91 7.92 -4.85 8.25
N PRO A 92 8.48 -3.73 7.74
CA PRO A 92 7.92 -3.03 6.60
C PRO A 92 8.46 -3.60 5.29
N PHE A 93 7.58 -3.67 4.29
CA PHE A 93 7.86 -4.04 2.92
C PHE A 93 7.63 -2.82 2.02
N VAL A 94 8.28 -2.78 0.86
CA VAL A 94 8.17 -1.63 -0.04
C VAL A 94 7.87 -2.04 -1.47
N MET A 95 7.18 -1.15 -2.20
CA MET A 95 6.91 -1.31 -3.62
C MET A 95 6.87 0.04 -4.33
N THR A 96 7.27 0.07 -5.60
CA THR A 96 6.88 1.20 -6.46
C THR A 96 5.39 1.16 -6.72
N THR A 97 4.76 2.32 -6.85
CA THR A 97 3.35 2.37 -7.21
C THR A 97 3.10 2.15 -8.70
N GLY A 98 4.13 2.24 -9.55
CA GLY A 98 3.97 2.36 -11.00
C GLY A 98 3.45 3.75 -11.43
N SER A 99 3.36 4.71 -10.50
CA SER A 99 2.94 6.09 -10.79
C SER A 99 4.06 7.07 -10.48
N ARG A 100 4.09 7.66 -9.29
CA ARG A 100 5.09 8.67 -8.91
C ARG A 100 5.77 8.37 -7.58
N GLY A 101 5.17 7.49 -6.79
CA GLY A 101 5.49 7.29 -5.39
C GLY A 101 5.84 5.84 -5.04
N LEU A 102 6.03 5.62 -3.74
CA LEU A 102 6.26 4.32 -3.10
C LEU A 102 5.10 3.99 -2.16
N HIS A 103 4.77 2.71 -2.01
CA HIS A 103 4.01 2.25 -0.86
C HIS A 103 4.96 1.55 0.12
N VAL A 104 4.85 1.89 1.40
CA VAL A 104 5.42 1.12 2.51
C VAL A 104 4.28 0.36 3.19
N VAL A 105 4.39 -0.96 3.29
CA VAL A 105 3.32 -1.86 3.75
C VAL A 105 3.83 -2.76 4.86
N VAL A 106 3.05 -2.91 5.93
CA VAL A 106 3.34 -3.82 7.05
C VAL A 106 2.25 -4.88 7.12
N PRO A 107 2.60 -6.19 7.18
CA PRO A 107 1.63 -7.26 7.42
C PRO A 107 1.14 -7.23 8.87
N LEU A 108 -0.17 -7.41 9.06
CA LEU A 108 -0.82 -7.39 10.37
C LEU A 108 -1.48 -8.74 10.68
N ASP A 109 -1.53 -9.09 11.97
CA ASP A 109 -2.14 -10.33 12.46
C ASP A 109 -3.68 -10.31 12.51
N ARG A 110 -4.29 -9.20 12.09
CA ARG A 110 -5.75 -8.98 12.05
C ARG A 110 -6.40 -8.94 13.44
N SER A 111 -5.64 -8.66 14.49
CA SER A 111 -6.18 -8.48 15.84
C SER A 111 -6.87 -7.11 16.00
N ALA A 112 -6.33 -6.06 15.38
CA ALA A 112 -6.86 -4.71 15.43
C ALA A 112 -7.96 -4.43 14.41
N THR A 113 -8.72 -3.37 14.65
CA THR A 113 -9.71 -2.79 13.73
C THR A 113 -9.06 -1.79 12.76
N PHE A 114 -9.79 -1.40 11.72
CA PHE A 114 -9.36 -0.31 10.85
C PHE A 114 -9.18 1.02 11.58
N ASP A 115 -10.03 1.35 12.56
CA ASP A 115 -9.91 2.60 13.30
C ASP A 115 -8.63 2.65 14.14
N GLU A 116 -8.30 1.57 14.84
CA GLU A 116 -7.04 1.45 15.59
C GLU A 116 -5.82 1.53 14.66
N THR A 117 -5.87 0.79 13.55
CA THR A 117 -4.78 0.75 12.56
C THR A 117 -4.56 2.12 11.92
N ARG A 118 -5.66 2.82 11.57
CA ARG A 118 -5.60 4.17 11.00
C ARG A 118 -5.10 5.21 12.00
N ALA A 119 -5.52 5.12 13.26
CA ALA A 119 -5.05 6.01 14.31
C ALA A 119 -3.53 5.86 14.51
N PHE A 120 -3.02 4.63 14.51
CA PHE A 120 -1.58 4.36 14.56
C PHE A 120 -0.86 4.91 13.32
N ALA A 121 -1.37 4.61 12.11
CA ALA A 121 -0.80 5.09 10.86
C ALA A 121 -0.70 6.62 10.83
N ARG A 122 -1.77 7.29 11.27
CA ARG A 122 -1.83 8.74 11.40
C ARG A 122 -0.75 9.27 12.32
N ALA A 123 -0.61 8.71 13.52
CA ALA A 123 0.35 9.16 14.50
C ALA A 123 1.80 9.02 14.00
N VAL A 124 2.12 7.90 13.33
CA VAL A 124 3.44 7.70 12.70
C VAL A 124 3.71 8.71 11.59
N ALA A 125 2.73 8.93 10.70
CA ALA A 125 2.87 9.89 9.59
C ALA A 125 2.98 11.34 10.08
N GLU A 126 2.20 11.72 11.09
CA GLU A 126 2.26 13.04 11.74
C GLU A 126 3.62 13.26 12.41
N ALA A 127 4.14 12.30 13.17
CA ALA A 127 5.45 12.45 13.80
C ALA A 127 6.59 12.57 12.79
N LEU A 128 6.57 11.83 11.68
CA LEU A 128 7.56 12.00 10.62
C LEU A 128 7.46 13.40 9.97
N ALA A 129 6.24 13.88 9.73
CA ALA A 129 6.02 15.22 9.21
C ALA A 129 6.38 16.33 10.22
N GLU A 130 6.28 16.09 11.51
CA GLU A 130 6.70 17.03 12.56
C GLU A 130 8.22 17.04 12.74
N ARG A 131 8.89 15.90 12.58
CA ARG A 131 10.34 15.77 12.66
C ARG A 131 11.04 16.48 11.50
N GLU A 132 10.49 16.36 10.30
CA GLU A 132 11.07 16.92 9.07
C GLU A 132 10.00 17.67 8.25
N PRO A 133 9.49 18.81 8.77
CA PRO A 133 8.32 19.52 8.21
C PRO A 133 8.60 20.20 6.87
N GLU A 134 9.87 20.41 6.52
CA GLU A 134 10.30 20.91 5.23
C GLU A 134 10.32 19.81 4.16
N CYS A 135 10.31 18.53 4.55
CA CYS A 135 10.40 17.39 3.64
C CYS A 135 9.07 16.64 3.51
N TYR A 136 8.30 16.51 4.58
CA TYR A 136 7.09 15.69 4.62
C TYR A 136 5.85 16.46 5.05
N THR A 137 4.69 15.95 4.65
CA THR A 137 3.40 16.52 5.03
C THR A 137 2.30 15.47 5.05
N VAL A 138 1.33 15.63 5.94
CA VAL A 138 0.08 14.86 5.98
C VAL A 138 -1.13 15.68 5.49
N GLN A 139 -0.89 16.86 4.92
CA GLN A 139 -1.97 17.75 4.47
C GLN A 139 -2.72 17.20 3.26
N MET A 140 -4.01 16.91 3.44
CA MET A 140 -4.85 16.30 2.40
C MET A 140 -5.01 17.22 1.18
N ARG A 141 -5.18 18.53 1.39
CA ARG A 141 -5.36 19.50 0.31
C ARG A 141 -4.06 19.67 -0.46
N LYS A 142 -4.05 19.34 -1.75
CA LYS A 142 -2.86 19.45 -2.62
C LYS A 142 -2.19 20.83 -2.55
N ALA A 143 -2.98 21.90 -2.49
CA ALA A 143 -2.49 23.28 -2.37
C ALA A 143 -1.67 23.55 -1.10
N GLN A 144 -1.84 22.76 -0.04
CA GLN A 144 -1.13 22.90 1.24
C GLN A 144 0.11 21.99 1.33
N ARG A 145 0.35 21.14 0.34
CA ARG A 145 1.48 20.18 0.37
C ARG A 145 2.82 20.87 0.10
N GLY A 146 2.83 21.91 -0.73
CA GLY A 146 4.08 22.60 -1.10
C GLY A 146 5.04 21.68 -1.86
N GLN A 147 6.35 21.92 -1.70
CA GLN A 147 7.45 21.11 -2.23
C GLN A 147 7.86 20.01 -1.23
N ARG A 148 6.95 19.08 -0.93
CA ARG A 148 7.12 18.03 0.08
C ARG A 148 6.60 16.69 -0.41
N VAL A 149 6.99 15.61 0.24
CA VAL A 149 6.37 14.30 0.08
C VAL A 149 5.11 14.23 0.95
N PHE A 150 3.98 13.91 0.32
CA PHE A 150 2.74 13.64 1.04
C PHE A 150 2.75 12.20 1.54
N ILE A 151 2.62 12.03 2.86
CA ILE A 151 2.51 10.71 3.50
C ILE A 151 1.01 10.43 3.69
N ASP A 152 0.43 9.70 2.74
CA ASP A 152 -0.98 9.34 2.78
C ASP A 152 -1.20 8.10 3.66
N TYR A 153 -1.67 8.33 4.88
CA TYR A 153 -2.10 7.28 5.81
C TYR A 153 -3.58 6.92 5.65
N MET A 154 -4.35 7.63 4.82
CA MET A 154 -5.82 7.49 4.74
C MET A 154 -6.25 6.19 4.06
N ARG A 155 -5.32 5.50 3.38
CA ARG A 155 -5.53 4.15 2.83
C ARG A 155 -5.94 3.13 3.88
N ASN A 156 -5.65 3.38 5.15
CA ASN A 156 -5.97 2.51 6.28
C ASN A 156 -7.41 2.66 6.80
N GLY A 157 -8.33 3.16 5.99
CA GLY A 157 -9.77 3.19 6.34
C GLY A 157 -10.48 1.92 5.89
N TYR A 158 -11.59 1.59 6.56
CA TYR A 158 -12.48 0.53 6.09
C TYR A 158 -12.95 0.80 4.65
N ALA A 159 -13.01 -0.25 3.83
CA ALA A 159 -13.35 -0.21 2.40
C ALA A 159 -12.45 0.66 1.51
N GLN A 160 -11.36 1.23 2.05
CA GLN A 160 -10.33 1.86 1.22
C GLN A 160 -9.53 0.80 0.48
N THR A 161 -8.97 1.21 -0.65
CA THR A 161 -8.17 0.32 -1.49
C THR A 161 -6.77 0.88 -1.76
N ALA A 162 -5.83 -0.04 -1.95
CA ALA A 162 -4.51 0.24 -2.46
C ALA A 162 -4.29 -0.53 -3.77
N VAL A 163 -3.41 -0.03 -4.64
CA VAL A 163 -3.04 -0.78 -5.85
C VAL A 163 -2.44 -2.12 -5.45
N ALA A 164 -2.89 -3.19 -6.09
CA ALA A 164 -2.38 -4.53 -5.84
C ALA A 164 -0.92 -4.64 -6.31
N PRO A 165 -0.05 -5.35 -5.57
CA PRO A 165 1.25 -5.78 -6.07
C PRO A 165 1.14 -6.43 -7.45
N TYR A 166 2.09 -6.12 -8.32
CA TYR A 166 2.16 -6.57 -9.71
C TYR A 166 1.03 -6.08 -10.64
N SER A 167 0.17 -5.17 -10.17
CA SER A 167 -0.85 -4.54 -11.02
C SER A 167 -0.25 -3.54 -12.00
N LEU A 168 -0.69 -3.59 -13.25
CA LEU A 168 -0.40 -2.55 -14.26
C LEU A 168 -1.08 -1.23 -13.89
N ARG A 169 -0.51 -0.14 -14.39
CA ARG A 169 -1.08 1.21 -14.34
C ARG A 169 -1.46 1.66 -15.76
N ALA A 170 -2.65 2.25 -15.90
CA ALA A 170 -3.12 2.84 -17.15
C ALA A 170 -2.38 4.15 -17.47
N LYS A 171 -1.09 4.03 -17.80
CA LYS A 171 -0.15 5.10 -18.14
C LYS A 171 0.69 4.68 -19.35
N PRO A 172 1.28 5.63 -20.10
CA PRO A 172 2.23 5.31 -21.16
C PRO A 172 3.33 4.37 -20.66
N GLY A 173 3.63 3.32 -21.44
CA GLY A 173 4.60 2.29 -21.08
C GLY A 173 4.07 1.22 -20.10
N ALA A 174 2.80 1.29 -19.69
CA ALA A 174 2.16 0.31 -18.80
C ALA A 174 3.03 -0.07 -17.58
N PRO A 175 3.44 0.91 -16.75
CA PRO A 175 4.26 0.64 -15.59
C PRO A 175 3.52 -0.21 -14.56
N VAL A 176 4.27 -0.97 -13.77
CA VAL A 176 3.76 -1.95 -12.81
C VAL A 176 4.03 -1.50 -11.38
N ALA A 177 3.03 -1.64 -10.51
CA ALA A 177 3.18 -1.48 -9.08
C ALA A 177 4.01 -2.66 -8.52
N THR A 178 5.31 -2.46 -8.31
CA THR A 178 6.26 -3.58 -8.22
C THR A 178 6.85 -3.69 -6.80
N PRO A 179 6.59 -4.80 -6.08
CA PRO A 179 7.32 -5.18 -4.86
C PRO A 179 8.83 -5.11 -5.05
N LEU A 180 9.55 -4.58 -4.07
CA LEU A 180 11.01 -4.42 -4.11
C LEU A 180 11.66 -4.99 -2.85
N ASP A 181 12.90 -5.46 -2.99
CA ASP A 181 13.81 -5.55 -1.86
C ASP A 181 14.23 -4.13 -1.44
N TRP A 182 14.49 -3.91 -0.16
CA TRP A 182 14.90 -2.58 0.32
C TRP A 182 16.21 -2.13 -0.33
N GLU A 183 17.13 -3.05 -0.59
CA GLU A 183 18.41 -2.79 -1.24
C GLU A 183 18.25 -2.26 -2.67
N GLU A 184 17.13 -2.57 -3.36
CA GLU A 184 16.84 -2.01 -4.68
C GLU A 184 16.61 -0.50 -4.63
N LEU A 185 16.07 0.03 -3.52
CA LEU A 185 15.85 1.48 -3.37
C LEU A 185 17.14 2.28 -3.28
N ALA A 186 18.28 1.64 -2.99
CA ALA A 186 19.59 2.28 -2.97
C ALA A 186 20.12 2.58 -4.38
N ASP A 187 19.57 1.95 -5.44
CA ASP A 187 19.94 2.29 -6.82
C ASP A 187 19.24 3.59 -7.24
N GLU A 188 20.02 4.65 -7.44
CA GLU A 188 19.53 5.97 -7.87
C GLU A 188 18.84 5.92 -9.24
N ARG A 189 19.18 4.94 -10.09
CA ARG A 189 18.57 4.74 -11.42
C ARG A 189 17.17 4.14 -11.35
N LEU A 190 16.80 3.55 -10.21
CA LEU A 190 15.43 3.12 -9.99
C LEU A 190 14.50 4.35 -10.05
N GLY A 191 13.26 4.13 -10.40
CA GLY A 191 12.26 5.17 -10.57
C GLY A 191 10.89 4.59 -10.27
N PRO A 192 9.87 5.44 -10.09
CA PRO A 192 8.54 4.98 -9.72
C PRO A 192 7.87 4.15 -10.83
N GLN A 193 8.44 4.14 -12.05
CA GLN A 193 7.95 3.46 -13.24
C GLN A 193 9.04 2.62 -13.94
N SER A 194 10.14 2.27 -13.25
CA SER A 194 11.23 1.49 -13.85
C SER A 194 10.80 0.11 -14.33
N TYR A 195 9.78 -0.46 -13.70
CA TYR A 195 9.23 -1.76 -14.06
C TYR A 195 7.93 -1.58 -14.84
N THR A 196 7.87 -2.24 -16.00
CA THR A 196 6.78 -2.17 -16.97
C THR A 196 6.36 -3.57 -17.39
N ILE A 197 5.27 -3.66 -18.15
CA ILE A 197 4.83 -4.91 -18.76
C ILE A 197 5.94 -5.61 -19.57
N ASP A 198 6.88 -4.86 -20.14
CA ASP A 198 7.91 -5.38 -21.04
C ASP A 198 9.10 -6.00 -20.29
N ASN A 199 9.38 -5.57 -19.05
CA ASN A 199 10.59 -5.97 -18.34
C ASN A 199 10.34 -6.69 -16.99
N LEU A 200 9.11 -6.66 -16.47
CA LEU A 200 8.82 -7.20 -15.14
C LEU A 200 9.06 -8.71 -15.03
N ILE A 201 8.64 -9.49 -16.04
CA ILE A 201 8.77 -10.95 -15.99
C ILE A 201 10.24 -11.35 -15.85
N ARG A 202 11.11 -10.76 -16.67
CA ARG A 202 12.56 -10.96 -16.58
C ARG A 202 13.09 -10.61 -15.19
N ARG A 203 12.64 -9.48 -14.60
CA ARG A 203 13.04 -9.11 -13.25
C ARG A 203 12.66 -10.19 -12.23
N ILE A 204 11.44 -10.71 -12.30
CA ILE A 204 10.95 -11.74 -11.36
C ILE A 204 11.75 -13.03 -11.51
N GLU A 205 12.08 -13.42 -12.74
CA GLU A 205 12.93 -14.59 -12.99
C GLU A 205 14.36 -14.41 -12.43
N GLU A 206 14.92 -13.20 -12.51
CA GLU A 206 16.27 -12.89 -12.03
C GLU A 206 16.35 -12.74 -10.50
N ARG A 207 15.34 -12.18 -9.84
CA ARG A 207 15.38 -11.79 -8.43
C ARG A 207 14.42 -12.55 -7.51
N GLY A 208 13.40 -13.18 -8.07
CA GLY A 208 12.29 -13.75 -7.31
C GLY A 208 11.28 -12.69 -6.85
N ASP A 209 10.49 -13.05 -5.83
CA ASP A 209 9.47 -12.19 -5.23
C ASP A 209 9.98 -11.62 -3.89
N PRO A 210 10.24 -10.30 -3.80
CA PRO A 210 10.71 -9.67 -2.56
C PRO A 210 9.73 -9.76 -1.40
N TRP A 211 8.45 -9.97 -1.67
CA TRP A 211 7.42 -10.09 -0.64
C TRP A 211 7.18 -11.54 -0.22
N ARG A 212 8.01 -12.48 -0.68
CA ARG A 212 7.94 -13.89 -0.28
C ARG A 212 8.07 -14.00 1.25
N GLY A 213 7.08 -14.65 1.87
CA GLY A 213 7.04 -14.81 3.33
C GLY A 213 6.53 -13.58 4.10
N MET A 214 6.00 -12.55 3.43
CA MET A 214 5.44 -11.37 4.10
C MET A 214 4.39 -11.74 5.17
N ASP A 215 3.48 -12.66 4.88
CA ASP A 215 2.44 -13.09 5.82
C ASP A 215 3.01 -13.73 7.11
N GLU A 216 4.22 -14.31 7.05
CA GLU A 216 4.91 -14.90 8.21
C GLU A 216 5.47 -13.82 9.17
N ARG A 217 5.52 -12.57 8.71
CA ARG A 217 5.99 -11.41 9.49
C ARG A 217 4.84 -10.60 10.10
N ALA A 218 3.60 -11.07 9.96
CA ALA A 218 2.42 -10.41 10.48
C ALA A 218 2.49 -10.21 12.00
N ALA A 219 2.20 -8.99 12.46
CA ALA A 219 2.26 -8.61 13.87
C ALA A 219 1.03 -7.81 14.32
N ALA A 220 0.80 -7.79 15.64
CA ALA A 220 -0.20 -6.92 16.26
C ALA A 220 0.27 -5.46 16.23
N VAL A 221 -0.64 -4.52 15.97
CA VAL A 221 -0.32 -3.07 15.93
C VAL A 221 -0.38 -2.42 17.32
N GLN A 222 -1.07 -3.03 18.28
CA GLN A 222 -1.35 -2.45 19.59
C GLN A 222 -0.06 -2.21 20.41
N GLY A 223 0.83 -3.21 20.47
CA GLY A 223 2.12 -3.07 21.16
C GLY A 223 3.02 -1.97 20.55
N PRO A 224 3.23 -1.95 19.23
CA PRO A 224 3.86 -0.82 18.53
C PRO A 224 3.20 0.53 18.84
N ALA A 225 1.86 0.60 18.85
CA ALA A 225 1.12 1.84 19.11
C ALA A 225 1.27 2.32 20.57
N GLU A 226 1.40 1.41 21.53
CA GLU A 226 1.75 1.73 22.92
C GLU A 226 3.17 2.30 23.02
N ARG A 227 4.16 1.59 22.50
CA ARG A 227 5.56 2.05 22.47
C ARG A 227 5.71 3.42 21.82
N PHE A 228 5.00 3.64 20.72
CA PHE A 228 5.02 4.92 20.02
C PHE A 228 4.46 6.07 20.87
N ARG A 229 3.35 5.85 21.59
CA ARG A 229 2.79 6.84 22.52
C ARG A 229 3.70 7.11 23.71
N GLU A 230 4.43 6.11 24.18
CA GLU A 230 5.40 6.25 25.28
C GLU A 230 6.65 7.00 24.85
N ALA A 231 7.15 6.78 23.64
CA ALA A 231 8.32 7.48 23.10
C ALA A 231 8.06 8.96 22.80
N GLY A 232 6.80 9.35 22.62
CA GLY A 232 6.37 10.75 22.44
C GLY A 232 6.05 11.49 23.75
N ARG A 233 6.19 10.85 24.91
CA ARG A 233 6.14 11.48 26.24
C ARG A 233 7.55 11.86 26.70
#